data_AF-A0A444K384-F1
#
_entry.id   AF-A0A444K384-F1
#
_cell.length_a   1.000
_cell.length_b   1.000
_cell.length_c   1.000
_cell.angle_alpha   90.00
_cell.angle_beta   90.00
_cell.angle_gamma   90.00
#
_symmetry.space_group_name_H-M   'P 1'
#
loop_
_entity.id
_entity.type
_entity.pdbx_description
1 polymer ?
#
loop_
_entity_poly.entity_id
_entity_poly.type
_entity_poly.pdbx_seq_one_letter_code
_entity_poly.pdbx_strand_id
1 'polypeptide(L)'
;MPEETAKQTHFYSVEAPDGSYDLRIEEMLARIESTAAPIYMRLINGKIPEHQDKMDMAQFLAVMVVRTPGSRKDAAEMVGRMIQIRNYATGVHDRAFNSLVHRIEQGEGRQLTEESRTSLRRSLIDPSGYRLELGKEWALQHLTAADKLTPVLFQMRWRTIGAAQGFFITSDDPVV
;
A
#
# COMPACT_ATOMS: atom_id res chain seq x y z
N MET A 1 27.54 -12.42 -8.63
CA MET A 1 26.10 -12.20 -8.86
C MET A 1 25.62 -11.21 -7.81
N PRO A 2 24.75 -10.24 -8.11
CA PRO A 2 24.25 -9.33 -7.08
C PRO A 2 23.42 -10.13 -6.05
N GLU A 3 23.81 -10.07 -4.78
CA GLU A 3 23.17 -10.80 -3.66
C GLU A 3 21.69 -10.43 -3.46
N GLU A 4 21.27 -9.25 -3.92
CA GLU A 4 19.95 -8.69 -3.65
C GLU A 4 18.86 -9.02 -4.69
N THR A 5 19.16 -9.89 -5.67
CA THR A 5 18.22 -10.12 -6.77
C THR A 5 17.02 -11.02 -6.38
N ALA A 6 17.07 -11.69 -5.22
CA ALA A 6 16.03 -12.62 -4.75
C ALA A 6 15.55 -12.38 -3.31
N LYS A 7 16.21 -11.51 -2.53
CA LYS A 7 15.88 -11.27 -1.12
C LYS A 7 16.15 -9.83 -0.76
N GLN A 8 15.09 -9.03 -0.65
CA GLN A 8 15.20 -7.68 -0.11
C GLN A 8 15.05 -7.78 1.42
N THR A 9 16.17 -7.74 2.12
CA THR A 9 16.15 -7.73 3.60
C THR A 9 15.71 -6.36 4.11
N HIS A 10 15.05 -6.33 5.27
CA HIS A 10 14.54 -5.11 5.89
C HIS A 10 13.51 -4.32 5.08
N PHE A 11 12.78 -5.00 4.19
CA PHE A 11 11.86 -4.36 3.25
C PHE A 11 10.68 -3.64 3.93
N TYR A 12 10.26 -4.10 5.11
CA TYR A 12 9.25 -3.44 5.95
C TYR A 12 9.81 -2.88 7.25
N SER A 13 11.13 -2.68 7.34
CA SER A 13 11.76 -2.10 8.53
C SER A 13 11.82 -0.58 8.41
N VAL A 14 11.56 0.11 9.53
CA VAL A 14 11.90 1.54 9.66
C VAL A 14 13.27 1.62 10.29
N GLU A 15 14.21 2.28 9.62
CA GLU A 15 15.53 2.56 10.18
C GLU A 15 15.40 3.76 11.13
N ALA A 16 15.76 3.54 12.40
CA ALA A 16 15.82 4.58 13.40
C ALA A 16 17.10 5.44 13.21
N PRO A 17 17.13 6.68 13.74
CA PRO A 17 18.29 7.57 13.59
C PRO A 17 19.61 7.01 14.15
N ASP A 18 19.55 5.98 15.00
CA ASP A 18 20.70 5.29 15.59
C ASP A 18 21.16 4.06 14.78
N GLY A 19 20.54 3.80 13.62
CA GLY A 19 20.84 2.66 12.75
C GLY A 19 20.18 1.35 13.19
N SER A 20 19.32 1.36 14.23
CA SER A 20 18.51 0.20 14.60
C SER A 20 17.29 0.06 13.67
N TYR A 21 16.79 -1.16 13.50
CA TYR A 21 15.61 -1.44 12.68
C TYR A 21 14.39 -1.75 13.56
N ASP A 22 13.26 -1.12 13.27
CA ASP A 22 11.97 -1.50 13.81
C ASP A 22 11.43 -2.75 13.08
N LEU A 23 11.40 -3.88 13.80
CA LEU A 23 11.00 -5.18 13.26
C LEU A 23 9.53 -5.52 13.49
N ARG A 24 8.73 -4.64 14.11
CA ARG A 24 7.35 -4.95 14.51
C ARG A 24 6.47 -5.39 13.34
N ILE A 25 6.71 -4.83 12.14
CA ILE A 25 5.96 -5.18 10.93
C ILE A 25 6.38 -6.57 10.43
N GLU A 26 7.67 -6.87 10.41
CA GLU A 26 8.19 -8.19 10.02
C GLU A 26 7.69 -9.27 11.00
N GLU A 27 7.70 -8.99 12.30
CA GLU A 27 7.17 -9.89 13.33
C GLU A 27 5.66 -10.13 13.17
N MET A 28 4.89 -9.07 12.86
CA MET A 28 3.46 -9.19 12.56
C MET A 28 3.23 -10.09 11.34
N LEU A 29 3.97 -9.87 10.25
CA LEU A 29 3.87 -10.68 9.03
C LEU A 29 4.22 -12.15 9.32
N ALA A 30 5.32 -12.40 10.02
CA ALA A 30 5.75 -13.74 10.39
C ALA A 30 4.71 -14.47 11.26
N ARG A 31 4.04 -13.76 12.18
CA ARG A 31 2.96 -14.33 12.99
C ARG A 31 1.74 -14.71 12.15
N ILE A 32 1.33 -13.84 11.21
CA ILE A 32 0.21 -14.13 10.30
C ILE A 32 0.53 -15.36 9.46
N GLU A 33 1.73 -15.43 8.88
CA GLU A 33 2.18 -16.60 8.10
C GLU A 33 2.20 -17.89 8.92
N SER A 34 2.77 -17.83 10.13
CA SER A 34 2.87 -18.99 11.03
C SER A 34 1.49 -19.52 11.44
N THR A 35 0.54 -18.61 11.66
CA THR A 35 -0.85 -18.96 12.01
C THR A 35 -1.57 -19.61 10.82
N ALA A 36 -1.37 -19.09 9.61
CA ALA A 36 -2.02 -19.59 8.39
C ALA A 36 -1.41 -20.89 7.85
N ALA A 37 -0.12 -21.16 8.09
CA ALA A 37 0.59 -22.33 7.56
C ALA A 37 -0.12 -23.69 7.80
N PRO A 38 -0.52 -24.06 9.03
CA PRO A 38 -1.23 -25.32 9.25
C PRO A 38 -2.63 -25.33 8.61
N ILE A 39 -3.28 -24.18 8.46
CA ILE A 39 -4.59 -24.05 7.81
C ILE A 39 -4.43 -24.27 6.30
N TYR A 40 -3.40 -23.68 5.69
CA TYR A 40 -3.05 -23.88 4.29
C TYR A 40 -2.80 -25.35 3.94
N MET A 41 -2.08 -26.08 4.79
CA MET A 41 -1.87 -27.52 4.60
C MET A 41 -3.17 -28.31 4.63
N ARG A 42 -4.16 -27.92 5.44
CA ARG A 42 -5.49 -28.54 5.43
C ARG A 42 -6.26 -28.18 4.16
N LEU A 43 -6.15 -26.93 3.71
CA LEU A 43 -6.82 -26.42 2.51
C LEU A 43 -6.36 -27.15 1.24
N ILE A 44 -5.05 -27.39 1.07
CA ILE A 44 -4.51 -28.18 -0.05
C ILE A 44 -5.11 -29.60 -0.07
N ASN A 45 -5.39 -30.16 1.11
CA ASN A 45 -6.03 -31.47 1.26
C ASN A 45 -7.56 -31.41 1.15
N GLY A 46 -8.13 -30.32 0.64
CA GLY A 46 -9.56 -30.16 0.37
C GLY A 46 -10.40 -29.80 1.60
N LYS A 47 -9.79 -29.49 2.75
CA LYS A 47 -10.51 -29.06 3.95
C LYS A 47 -10.65 -27.54 3.95
N ILE A 48 -11.85 -27.05 3.65
CA ILE A 48 -12.17 -25.62 3.71
C ILE A 48 -12.16 -25.16 5.18
N PRO A 49 -11.43 -24.08 5.52
CA PRO A 49 -11.45 -23.55 6.88
C PRO A 49 -12.78 -22.89 7.22
N GLU A 50 -13.15 -22.94 8.50
CA GLU A 50 -14.37 -22.34 9.04
C GLU A 50 -14.03 -21.43 10.23
N HIS A 51 -14.95 -20.53 10.58
CA HIS A 51 -14.82 -19.65 11.75
C HIS A 51 -13.46 -18.96 11.87
N GLN A 52 -12.72 -19.18 12.97
CA GLN A 52 -11.44 -18.53 13.22
C GLN A 52 -10.38 -18.92 12.18
N ASP A 53 -10.29 -20.20 11.81
CA ASP A 53 -9.34 -20.65 10.77
C ASP A 53 -9.59 -19.89 9.45
N LYS A 54 -10.87 -19.63 9.12
CA LYS A 54 -11.21 -18.88 7.91
C LYS A 54 -10.82 -17.42 8.03
N MET A 55 -10.98 -16.82 9.21
CA MET A 55 -10.56 -15.43 9.46
C MET A 55 -9.04 -15.30 9.36
N ASP A 56 -8.30 -16.18 10.00
CA ASP A 56 -6.83 -16.17 10.00
C ASP A 56 -6.28 -16.38 8.57
N MET A 57 -6.91 -17.29 7.83
CA MET A 57 -6.55 -17.51 6.42
C MET A 57 -6.93 -16.32 5.52
N ALA A 58 -8.08 -15.69 5.76
CA ALA A 58 -8.48 -14.48 5.03
C ALA A 58 -7.52 -13.31 5.30
N GLN A 59 -7.04 -13.17 6.53
CA GLN A 59 -6.03 -12.16 6.88
C GLN A 59 -4.71 -12.43 6.16
N PHE A 60 -4.26 -13.68 6.15
CA PHE A 60 -3.06 -14.06 5.41
C PHE A 60 -3.18 -13.75 3.91
N LEU A 61 -4.30 -14.12 3.27
CA LEU A 61 -4.53 -13.81 1.86
C LEU A 61 -4.60 -12.29 1.60
N ALA A 62 -5.25 -11.53 2.48
CA ALA A 62 -5.32 -10.07 2.36
C ALA A 62 -3.92 -9.44 2.37
N VAL A 63 -3.07 -9.88 3.31
CA VAL A 63 -1.67 -9.45 3.40
C VAL A 63 -0.88 -9.85 2.15
N MET A 64 -1.07 -11.07 1.64
CA MET A 64 -0.41 -11.53 0.42
C MET A 64 -0.75 -10.67 -0.80
N VAL A 65 -1.99 -10.19 -0.91
CA VAL A 65 -2.42 -9.29 -1.99
C VAL A 65 -1.72 -7.92 -1.89
N VAL A 66 -1.70 -7.31 -0.71
CA VAL A 66 -1.24 -5.92 -0.56
C VAL A 66 0.28 -5.78 -0.47
N ARG A 67 1.00 -6.86 -0.13
CA ARG A 67 2.45 -6.84 0.10
C ARG A 67 3.29 -7.04 -1.17
N THR A 68 2.65 -7.26 -2.33
CA THR A 68 3.39 -7.49 -3.58
C THR A 68 4.00 -6.20 -4.12
N PRO A 69 5.14 -6.26 -4.84
CA PRO A 69 5.69 -5.09 -5.53
C PRO A 69 4.69 -4.44 -6.50
N GLY A 70 3.87 -5.25 -7.18
CA GLY A 70 2.79 -4.77 -8.08
C GLY A 70 1.75 -3.93 -7.34
N SER A 71 1.18 -4.47 -6.26
CA SER A 71 0.19 -3.75 -5.45
C SER A 71 0.73 -2.43 -4.89
N ARG A 72 2.00 -2.40 -4.49
CA ARG A 72 2.66 -1.16 -4.05
C ARG A 72 2.79 -0.14 -5.17
N LYS A 73 3.17 -0.58 -6.37
CA LYS A 73 3.28 0.31 -7.54
C LYS A 73 1.92 0.89 -7.90
N ASP A 74 0.89 0.07 -7.96
CA ASP A 74 -0.47 0.51 -8.28
C ASP A 74 -1.01 1.48 -7.22
N ALA A 75 -0.77 1.19 -5.94
CA ALA A 75 -1.13 2.09 -4.84
C ALA A 75 -0.38 3.43 -4.95
N ALA A 76 0.93 3.40 -5.23
CA ALA A 76 1.72 4.61 -5.39
C ALA A 76 1.22 5.47 -6.56
N GLU A 77 0.89 4.84 -7.70
CA GLU A 77 0.31 5.53 -8.85
C GLU A 77 -1.07 6.12 -8.53
N MET A 78 -1.95 5.35 -7.86
CA MET A 78 -3.28 5.81 -7.45
C MET A 78 -3.19 7.02 -6.53
N VAL A 79 -2.32 6.97 -5.53
CA VAL A 79 -2.08 8.09 -4.59
C VAL A 79 -1.51 9.30 -5.32
N GLY A 80 -0.54 9.10 -6.21
CA GLY A 80 0.01 10.17 -7.04
C GLY A 80 -1.08 10.89 -7.84
N ARG A 81 -1.98 10.13 -8.48
CA ARG A 81 -3.14 10.68 -9.20
C ARG A 81 -4.10 11.42 -8.27
N MET A 82 -4.41 10.87 -7.10
CA MET A 82 -5.27 11.52 -6.12
C MET A 82 -4.68 12.85 -5.61
N ILE A 83 -3.37 12.89 -5.36
CA ILE A 83 -2.67 14.13 -4.97
C ILE A 83 -2.74 15.15 -6.11
N GLN A 84 -2.52 14.74 -7.36
CA GLN A 84 -2.63 15.63 -8.51
C GLN A 84 -4.04 16.20 -8.68
N ILE A 85 -5.09 15.37 -8.55
CA ILE A 85 -6.49 15.82 -8.59
C ILE A 85 -6.75 16.84 -7.48
N ARG A 86 -6.29 16.56 -6.25
CA ARG A 86 -6.44 17.47 -5.12
C ARG A 86 -5.68 18.77 -5.33
N ASN A 87 -4.45 18.72 -5.83
CA ASN A 87 -3.63 19.89 -6.12
C ASN A 87 -4.30 20.76 -7.18
N TYR A 88 -4.73 20.16 -8.28
CA TYR A 88 -5.46 20.86 -9.34
C TYR A 88 -6.71 21.55 -8.79
N ALA A 89 -7.57 20.81 -8.08
CA ALA A 89 -8.78 21.37 -7.46
C ALA A 89 -8.47 22.51 -6.48
N THR A 90 -7.37 22.41 -5.73
CA THR A 90 -6.92 23.46 -4.81
C THR A 90 -6.43 24.69 -5.57
N GLY A 91 -5.66 24.51 -6.64
CA GLY A 91 -5.09 25.59 -7.44
C GLY A 91 -6.13 26.38 -8.23
N VAL A 92 -7.15 25.72 -8.78
CA VAL A 92 -8.19 26.40 -9.58
C VAL A 92 -9.23 27.16 -8.73
N HIS A 93 -9.39 26.82 -7.44
CA HIS A 93 -10.38 27.45 -6.56
C HIS A 93 -9.74 28.42 -5.56
N ASP A 94 -10.04 29.71 -5.69
CA ASP A 94 -9.45 30.78 -4.87
C ASP A 94 -9.59 30.54 -3.36
N ARG A 95 -10.76 30.11 -2.90
CA ARG A 95 -10.99 29.84 -1.46
C ARG A 95 -10.10 28.72 -0.93
N ALA A 96 -9.94 27.65 -1.70
CA ALA A 96 -9.12 26.51 -1.33
C ALA A 96 -7.63 26.89 -1.36
N PHE A 97 -7.21 27.61 -2.40
CA PHE A 97 -5.85 28.13 -2.54
C PHE A 97 -5.48 29.07 -1.38
N ASN A 98 -6.33 30.05 -1.06
CA ASN A 98 -6.09 30.98 0.04
C ASN A 98 -6.02 30.26 1.40
N SER A 99 -6.83 29.23 1.60
CA SER A 99 -6.79 28.41 2.81
C SER A 99 -5.47 27.63 2.94
N LEU A 100 -4.94 27.12 1.82
CA LEU A 100 -3.63 26.47 1.78
C LEU A 100 -2.51 27.46 2.08
N VAL A 101 -2.51 28.62 1.43
CA VAL A 101 -1.53 29.71 1.65
C VAL A 101 -1.52 30.12 3.11
N HIS A 102 -2.69 30.37 3.71
CA HIS A 102 -2.79 30.74 5.11
C HIS A 102 -2.17 29.69 6.05
N ARG A 103 -2.38 28.40 5.75
CA ARG A 103 -1.78 27.30 6.53
C ARG A 103 -0.26 27.27 6.41
N ILE A 104 0.28 27.50 5.22
CA ILE A 104 1.73 27.56 4.99
C ILE A 104 2.34 28.75 5.76
N GLU A 105 1.73 29.92 5.65
CA GLU A 105 2.22 31.15 6.31
C GLU A 105 2.19 31.03 7.85
N GLN A 106 1.16 30.40 8.41
CA GLN A 106 1.08 30.08 9.84
C GLN A 106 2.18 29.11 10.27
N GLY A 107 2.45 28.08 9.46
CA GLY A 107 3.47 27.08 9.76
C GLY A 107 4.91 27.62 9.65
N GLU A 108 5.17 28.50 8.69
CA GLU A 108 6.49 29.12 8.49
C GLU A 108 6.71 30.39 9.34
N GLY A 109 5.64 30.91 9.96
CA GLY A 109 5.69 32.16 10.71
C GLY A 109 5.99 33.40 9.86
N ARG A 110 5.75 33.33 8.54
CA ARG A 110 6.02 34.42 7.59
C ARG A 110 5.01 34.43 6.45
N GLN A 111 4.79 35.61 5.87
CA GLN A 111 3.94 35.79 4.70
C GLN A 111 4.68 35.38 3.42
N LEU A 112 3.95 34.77 2.47
CA LEU A 112 4.50 34.48 1.14
C LEU A 112 4.47 35.76 0.28
N THR A 113 5.48 35.95 -0.56
CA THR A 113 5.47 37.02 -1.56
C THR A 113 4.44 36.70 -2.65
N GLU A 114 3.97 37.72 -3.36
CA GLU A 114 3.03 37.53 -4.49
C GLU A 114 3.62 36.67 -5.61
N GLU A 115 4.94 36.77 -5.83
CA GLU A 115 5.65 35.92 -6.77
C GLU A 115 5.64 34.44 -6.32
N SER A 116 5.92 34.19 -5.03
CA SER A 116 5.84 32.83 -4.47
C SER A 116 4.42 32.26 -4.51
N ARG A 117 3.40 33.08 -4.24
CA ARG A 117 1.98 32.69 -4.34
C ARG A 117 1.61 32.31 -5.78
N THR A 118 1.98 33.14 -6.75
CA THR A 118 1.72 32.89 -8.17
C THR A 118 2.41 31.61 -8.65
N SER A 119 3.68 31.42 -8.27
CA SER A 119 4.46 30.23 -8.58
C SER A 119 3.85 28.96 -7.97
N LEU A 120 3.48 29.01 -6.67
CA LEU A 120 2.80 27.91 -5.98
C LEU A 120 1.46 27.55 -6.65
N ARG A 121 0.66 28.55 -7.02
CA ARG A 121 -0.62 28.31 -7.69
C ARG A 121 -0.41 27.62 -9.03
N ARG A 122 0.59 28.06 -9.79
CA ARG A 122 0.94 27.46 -11.08
C ARG A 122 1.37 26.01 -10.93
N SER A 123 2.20 25.67 -9.95
CA SER A 123 2.63 24.29 -9.73
C SER A 123 1.49 23.37 -9.24
N LEU A 124 0.50 23.89 -8.52
CA LEU A 124 -0.69 23.11 -8.16
C LEU A 124 -1.55 22.74 -9.37
N ILE A 125 -1.63 23.62 -10.37
CA ILE A 125 -2.44 23.43 -11.59
C ILE A 125 -1.67 22.60 -12.63
N ASP A 126 -0.38 22.88 -12.80
CA ASP A 126 0.49 22.24 -13.78
C ASP A 126 1.61 21.45 -13.07
N PRO A 127 1.50 20.12 -13.00
CA PRO A 127 2.48 19.28 -12.33
C PRO A 127 3.74 19.02 -13.16
N SER A 128 3.87 19.56 -14.39
CA SER A 128 5.02 19.29 -15.26
C SER A 128 6.38 19.72 -14.67
N GLY A 129 6.37 20.66 -13.73
CA GLY A 129 7.57 21.19 -13.09
C GLY A 129 8.11 20.37 -11.91
N TYR A 130 7.46 19.28 -11.49
CA TYR A 130 7.94 18.43 -10.39
C TYR A 130 7.57 16.96 -10.55
N ARG A 131 8.30 16.10 -9.85
CA ARG A 131 7.98 14.68 -9.70
C ARG A 131 7.52 14.43 -8.27
N LEU A 132 6.37 13.79 -8.12
CA LEU A 132 5.95 13.25 -6.83
C LEU A 132 6.66 11.93 -6.60
N GLU A 133 7.46 11.87 -5.54
CA GLU A 133 8.05 10.63 -5.04
C GLU A 133 7.42 10.31 -3.69
N LEU A 134 6.84 9.11 -3.58
CA LEU A 134 6.28 8.64 -2.32
C LEU A 134 7.38 7.95 -1.52
N GLY A 135 7.55 8.38 -0.28
CA GLY A 135 8.49 7.77 0.66
C GLY A 135 8.14 6.33 1.01
N LYS A 136 9.08 5.61 1.63
CA LYS A 136 8.91 4.20 2.03
C LYS A 136 7.77 4.02 3.04
N GLU A 137 7.46 5.04 3.82
CA GLU A 137 6.39 5.08 4.82
C GLU A 137 5.01 4.85 4.19
N TRP A 138 4.82 5.26 2.93
CA TRP A 138 3.59 5.02 2.19
C TRP A 138 3.35 3.54 1.92
N ALA A 139 4.42 2.77 1.68
CA ALA A 139 4.31 1.33 1.52
C ALA A 139 3.87 0.64 2.82
N LEU A 140 4.29 1.17 3.98
CA LEU A 140 3.84 0.68 5.28
C LEU A 140 2.37 1.02 5.52
N GLN A 141 1.94 2.23 5.16
CA GLN A 141 0.53 2.61 5.23
C GLN A 141 -0.34 1.73 4.32
N HIS A 142 0.14 1.34 3.15
CA HIS A 142 -0.59 0.46 2.23
C HIS A 142 -0.91 -0.92 2.83
N LEU A 143 -0.08 -1.43 3.74
CA LEU A 143 -0.37 -2.70 4.44
C LEU A 143 -1.69 -2.65 5.22
N THR A 144 -2.12 -1.47 5.69
CA THR A 144 -3.42 -1.29 6.37
C THR A 144 -4.62 -1.59 5.47
N ALA A 145 -4.44 -1.63 4.15
CA ALA A 145 -5.48 -2.07 3.23
C ALA A 145 -5.86 -3.55 3.48
N ALA A 146 -4.97 -4.37 4.05
CA ALA A 146 -5.28 -5.74 4.46
C ALA A 146 -6.43 -5.79 5.47
N ASP A 147 -6.53 -4.82 6.39
CA ASP A 147 -7.60 -4.78 7.39
C ASP A 147 -8.98 -4.61 6.76
N LYS A 148 -9.06 -3.91 5.61
CA LYS A 148 -10.29 -3.73 4.84
C LYS A 148 -10.60 -4.94 3.96
N LEU A 149 -9.57 -5.59 3.42
CA LEU A 149 -9.74 -6.74 2.53
C LEU A 149 -10.06 -8.04 3.27
N THR A 150 -9.53 -8.22 4.47
CA THR A 150 -9.77 -9.39 5.34
C THR A 150 -11.25 -9.72 5.54
N PRO A 151 -12.12 -8.78 6.00
CA PRO A 151 -13.55 -9.08 6.19
C PRO A 151 -14.26 -9.42 4.87
N VAL A 152 -13.85 -8.83 3.75
CA VAL A 152 -14.40 -9.16 2.42
C VAL A 152 -14.07 -10.61 2.07
N LEU A 153 -12.80 -11.01 2.16
CA LEU A 153 -12.36 -12.37 1.88
C LEU A 153 -13.01 -13.39 2.83
N PHE A 154 -13.17 -13.05 4.11
CA PHE A 154 -13.84 -13.90 5.08
C PHE A 154 -15.32 -14.15 4.71
N GLN A 155 -16.03 -13.15 4.20
CA GLN A 155 -17.44 -13.28 3.82
C GLN A 155 -17.65 -14.07 2.52
N MET A 156 -16.64 -14.16 1.65
CA MET A 156 -16.73 -14.92 0.40
C MET A 156 -17.01 -16.42 0.66
N ARG A 157 -17.59 -17.09 -0.34
CA ARG A 157 -17.74 -18.56 -0.34
C ARG A 157 -16.49 -19.20 -0.92
N TRP A 158 -15.78 -19.98 -0.12
CA TRP A 158 -14.52 -20.58 -0.51
C TRP A 158 -14.76 -21.98 -1.07
N ARG A 159 -14.01 -22.33 -2.12
CA ARG A 159 -14.02 -23.65 -2.74
C ARG A 159 -12.61 -24.00 -3.18
N THR A 160 -12.25 -25.26 -3.03
CA THR A 160 -11.04 -25.84 -3.62
C THR A 160 -11.43 -26.50 -4.93
N ILE A 161 -10.72 -26.18 -6.01
CA ILE A 161 -10.92 -26.77 -7.32
C ILE A 161 -9.61 -27.46 -7.70
N GLY A 162 -9.68 -28.75 -8.01
CA GLY A 162 -8.57 -29.53 -8.55
C GLY A 162 -8.83 -29.86 -10.01
N ALA A 163 -7.79 -29.80 -10.86
CA ALA A 163 -7.89 -30.25 -12.24
C ALA A 163 -7.92 -31.78 -12.26
N ALA A 164 -8.96 -32.37 -12.85
CA ALA A 164 -9.07 -33.83 -12.98
C ALA A 164 -8.06 -34.38 -14.00
N GLN A 165 -7.72 -33.59 -15.02
CA GLN A 165 -6.67 -33.83 -16.00
C GLN A 165 -6.02 -32.48 -16.36
N GLY A 166 -4.71 -32.46 -16.58
CA GLY A 166 -3.95 -31.25 -16.89
C GLY A 166 -3.57 -30.40 -15.66
N PHE A 167 -3.34 -29.11 -15.86
CA PHE A 167 -2.92 -28.15 -14.83
C PHE A 167 -3.63 -26.81 -14.99
N PHE A 168 -3.82 -26.09 -13.88
CA PHE A 168 -4.26 -24.70 -13.94
C PHE A 168 -3.09 -23.80 -14.35
N ILE A 169 -3.36 -22.84 -15.23
CA ILE A 169 -2.43 -21.75 -15.52
C ILE A 169 -2.80 -20.62 -14.55
N THR A 170 -1.89 -20.31 -13.63
CA THR A 170 -2.02 -19.20 -12.70
C THR A 170 -1.01 -18.11 -13.09
N SER A 171 -1.41 -16.85 -13.02
CA SER A 171 -0.52 -15.70 -13.15
C SER A 171 -0.48 -14.98 -11.80
N ASP A 172 0.70 -14.51 -11.40
CA ASP A 172 0.87 -13.63 -10.24
C ASP A 172 0.21 -12.26 -10.46
N ASP A 173 -0.16 -11.96 -11.71
CA ASP A 173 -0.96 -10.82 -12.14
C ASP A 173 -2.10 -11.33 -13.08
N PRO A 174 -3.24 -11.77 -12.54
CA PRO A 174 -4.21 -12.56 -13.29
C PRO A 174 -5.10 -11.75 -14.25
N VAL A 175 -4.79 -10.49 -14.53
CA VAL A 175 -5.49 -9.70 -15.57
C VAL A 175 -4.53 -8.75 -16.29
N VAL A 176 -4.00 -9.19 -17.43
CA VAL A 176 -3.62 -8.30 -18.54
C VAL A 176 -4.45 -8.69 -19.75
#